data_AF-A0A961MVF6-F1
#
_entry.id   AF-A0A961MVF6-F1
#
_cell.length_a   1.000
_cell.length_b   1.000
_cell.length_c   1.000
_cell.angle_alpha   90.00
_cell.angle_beta   90.00
_cell.angle_gamma   90.00
#
_symmetry.space_group_name_H-M   'P 1'
#
loop_
_entity.id
_entity.type
_entity.pdbx_description
1 polymer ?
#
loop_
_entity_poly.entity_id
_entity_poly.type
_entity_poly.pdbx_seq_one_letter_code
_entity_poly.pdbx_strand_id
1 'polypeptide(L)'
;MDERIDRRGVFAWMLFDWANQPFQTLIVTFVFGPYFVARVVGDPVAGQAHWATATAIGGAAVAVLAPLLGAVADRTGARKRWIAAFSLPFVIGCAGLWIAAPEASPLWPILAFFVLAYVGSEFTLIFSNAMLPGLGPRREIGRISGSGWALGYAGGLVALALVLALLTPAPGGTRTLAGLDPVFGLSDALGEPARAVGPASALWYLVFALPLFLFAPDTAPAARLGAA
;
A
#
# COMPACT_ATOMS: atom_id res chain seq x y z
N MET A 1 -3.06 23.51 29.96
CA MET A 1 -3.04 24.05 28.59
C MET A 1 -3.80 23.05 27.75
N ASP A 2 -4.98 23.43 27.26
CA ASP A 2 -5.82 22.54 26.46
C ASP A 2 -5.08 22.26 25.15
N GLU A 3 -4.48 21.07 25.06
CA GLU A 3 -3.61 20.68 23.95
C GLU A 3 -4.49 20.54 22.69
N ARG A 4 -4.61 21.62 21.92
CA ARG A 4 -5.47 21.65 20.74
C ARG A 4 -4.93 20.66 19.72
N ILE A 5 -5.71 19.61 19.47
CA ILE A 5 -5.46 18.64 18.41
C ILE A 5 -5.42 19.36 17.07
N ASP A 6 -4.32 19.20 16.34
CA ASP A 6 -4.26 19.63 14.94
C ASP A 6 -5.11 18.69 14.08
N ARG A 7 -6.37 19.08 13.88
CA ARG A 7 -7.33 18.31 13.08
C ARG A 7 -6.86 18.09 11.65
N ARG A 8 -6.10 19.02 11.07
CA ARG A 8 -5.59 18.90 9.71
C ARG A 8 -4.50 17.84 9.64
N GLY A 9 -3.54 17.90 10.56
CA GLY A 9 -2.50 16.89 10.68
C GLY A 9 -3.02 15.49 11.00
N VAL A 10 -4.02 15.39 11.88
CA VAL A 10 -4.70 14.12 12.19
C VAL A 10 -5.38 13.54 10.94
N PHE A 11 -6.17 14.34 10.22
CA PHE A 11 -6.85 13.85 9.02
C PHE A 11 -5.85 13.47 7.91
N ALA A 12 -4.79 14.25 7.74
CA ALA A 12 -3.71 13.93 6.80
C ALA A 12 -3.00 12.62 7.14
N TRP A 13 -2.81 12.31 8.43
CA TRP A 13 -2.30 11.02 8.88
C TRP A 13 -3.31 9.89 8.60
N MET A 14 -4.60 10.08 8.90
CA MET A 14 -5.64 9.08 8.61
C MET A 14 -5.72 8.76 7.10
N LEU A 15 -5.56 9.77 6.24
CA LEU A 15 -5.58 9.59 4.79
C LEU A 15 -4.39 8.77 4.27
N PHE A 16 -3.34 8.61 5.07
CA PHE A 16 -2.22 7.75 4.71
C PHE A 16 -2.59 6.26 4.69
N ASP A 17 -3.44 5.81 5.61
CA ASP A 17 -3.98 4.45 5.58
C ASP A 17 -4.87 4.25 4.34
N TRP A 18 -5.68 5.26 4.00
CA TRP A 18 -6.44 5.30 2.73
C TRP A 18 -5.52 5.19 1.50
N ALA A 19 -4.35 5.84 1.53
CA ALA A 19 -3.39 5.81 0.43
C ALA A 19 -2.77 4.42 0.24
N ASN A 20 -2.51 3.67 1.32
CA ASN A 20 -1.90 2.35 1.26
C ASN A 20 -2.89 1.24 0.88
N GLN A 21 -4.18 1.41 1.19
CA GLN A 21 -5.13 0.30 1.11
C GLN A 21 -5.37 -0.36 -0.24
N PRO A 22 -5.21 0.30 -1.41
CA PRO A 22 -5.26 -0.39 -2.70
C PRO A 22 -4.24 -1.52 -2.84
N PHE A 23 -3.08 -1.43 -2.18
CA PHE A 23 -2.11 -2.53 -2.20
C PHE A 23 -2.68 -3.80 -1.55
N GLN A 24 -3.20 -3.70 -0.33
CA GLN A 24 -3.75 -4.87 0.36
C GLN A 24 -5.04 -5.38 -0.28
N THR A 25 -5.92 -4.46 -0.69
CA THR A 25 -7.22 -4.84 -1.26
C THR A 25 -7.10 -5.33 -2.70
N LEU A 26 -6.46 -4.58 -3.58
CA LEU A 26 -6.44 -4.89 -5.02
C LEU A 26 -5.29 -5.81 -5.40
N ILE A 27 -4.09 -5.57 -4.86
CA ILE A 27 -2.91 -6.33 -5.25
C ILE A 27 -2.87 -7.66 -4.50
N VAL A 28 -2.95 -7.62 -3.17
CA VAL A 28 -2.81 -8.83 -2.35
C VAL A 28 -4.04 -9.73 -2.44
N THR A 29 -5.24 -9.15 -2.37
CA THR A 29 -6.47 -9.92 -2.09
C THR A 29 -7.36 -10.17 -3.31
N PHE A 30 -7.87 -9.11 -3.95
CA PHE A 30 -9.05 -9.25 -4.82
C PHE A 30 -8.78 -9.29 -6.33
N VAL A 31 -7.68 -8.71 -6.81
CA VAL A 31 -7.46 -8.59 -8.26
C VAL A 31 -6.14 -9.22 -8.70
N PHE A 32 -5.00 -8.65 -8.30
CA PHE A 32 -3.71 -9.06 -8.85
C PHE A 32 -3.30 -10.46 -8.39
N GLY A 33 -3.44 -10.79 -7.09
CA GLY A 33 -3.12 -12.12 -6.56
C GLY A 33 -3.87 -13.25 -7.28
N PRO A 34 -5.22 -13.22 -7.33
CA PRO A 34 -6.00 -14.19 -8.11
C PRO A 34 -5.61 -14.22 -9.60
N TYR A 35 -5.38 -13.07 -10.23
CA TYR A 35 -4.92 -12.97 -11.61
C TYR A 35 -3.55 -13.65 -11.81
N PHE A 36 -2.60 -13.42 -10.92
CA PHE A 36 -1.26 -14.01 -10.97
C PHE A 36 -1.35 -15.54 -10.98
N VAL A 37 -2.14 -16.10 -10.07
CA VAL A 37 -2.36 -17.55 -9.99
C VAL A 37 -3.03 -18.09 -11.25
N ALA A 38 -4.14 -17.47 -11.67
CA ALA A 38 -4.99 -18.02 -12.73
C ALA A 38 -4.47 -17.78 -14.15
N ARG A 39 -3.71 -16.70 -14.38
CA ARG A 39 -3.37 -16.23 -15.74
C ARG A 39 -1.87 -16.07 -15.96
N VAL A 40 -1.11 -15.62 -14.97
CA VAL A 40 0.34 -15.47 -15.10
C VAL A 40 1.01 -16.83 -14.99
N VAL A 41 0.64 -17.63 -13.98
CA VAL A 41 1.16 -19.00 -13.81
C VAL A 41 0.30 -20.01 -14.54
N GLY A 42 -1.03 -19.86 -14.54
CA GLY A 42 -1.95 -20.75 -15.26
C GLY A 42 -2.19 -22.11 -14.60
N ASP A 43 -1.45 -22.44 -13.53
CA ASP A 43 -1.66 -23.61 -12.68
C ASP A 43 -2.04 -23.18 -11.25
N PRO A 44 -3.22 -23.57 -10.73
CA PRO A 44 -3.67 -23.14 -9.41
C PRO A 44 -2.75 -23.56 -8.27
N VAL A 45 -2.12 -24.74 -8.33
CA VAL A 45 -1.29 -25.26 -7.23
C VAL A 45 0.06 -24.56 -7.20
N ALA A 46 0.77 -24.55 -8.32
CA ALA A 46 2.05 -23.87 -8.47
C ALA A 46 1.91 -22.36 -8.31
N GLY A 47 0.83 -21.76 -8.85
CA GLY A 47 0.54 -20.35 -8.72
C GLY A 47 0.36 -19.93 -7.26
N GLN A 48 -0.46 -20.67 -6.50
CA GLN A 48 -0.63 -20.43 -5.07
C GLN A 48 0.68 -20.65 -4.30
N ALA A 49 1.47 -21.68 -4.65
CA ALA A 49 2.77 -21.92 -4.02
C ALA A 49 3.76 -20.76 -4.23
N HIS A 50 3.85 -20.23 -5.45
CA HIS A 50 4.67 -19.06 -5.77
C HIS A 50 4.20 -17.80 -5.04
N TRP A 51 2.89 -17.55 -5.04
CA TRP A 51 2.30 -16.40 -4.36
C TRP A 51 2.51 -16.44 -2.84
N ALA A 52 2.25 -17.60 -2.22
CA ALA A 52 2.48 -17.83 -0.81
C ALA A 52 3.96 -17.71 -0.44
N THR A 53 4.85 -18.24 -1.27
CA THR A 53 6.30 -18.14 -1.07
C THR A 53 6.77 -16.68 -1.13
N ALA A 54 6.32 -15.90 -2.11
CA ALA A 54 6.67 -14.49 -2.21
C ALA A 54 6.14 -13.68 -1.01
N THR A 55 4.90 -13.95 -0.59
CA THR A 55 4.30 -13.34 0.61
C THR A 55 5.09 -13.72 1.87
N ALA A 56 5.52 -14.98 2.00
CA ALA A 56 6.34 -15.44 3.11
C ALA A 56 7.73 -14.78 3.13
N ILE A 57 8.38 -14.62 1.97
CA ILE A 57 9.65 -13.91 1.86
C ILE A 57 9.50 -12.44 2.27
N GLY A 58 8.47 -11.75 1.78
CA GLY A 58 8.17 -10.37 2.16
C GLY A 58 7.87 -10.24 3.66
N GLY A 59 7.02 -11.11 4.19
CA GLY A 59 6.68 -11.17 5.61
C GLY A 59 7.89 -11.48 6.50
N ALA A 60 8.76 -12.40 6.10
CA ALA A 60 9.99 -12.71 6.82
C ALA A 60 10.98 -11.52 6.81
N ALA A 61 11.13 -10.84 5.67
CA ALA A 61 11.95 -9.63 5.58
C ALA A 61 11.42 -8.53 6.51
N VAL A 62 10.10 -8.32 6.53
CA VAL A 62 9.46 -7.38 7.46
C VAL A 62 9.66 -7.80 8.91
N ALA A 63 9.45 -9.07 9.25
CA ALA A 63 9.60 -9.57 10.62
C ALA A 63 11.03 -9.38 11.17
N VAL A 64 12.05 -9.56 10.34
CA VAL A 64 13.46 -9.38 10.74
C VAL A 64 13.82 -7.90 10.88
N LEU A 65 13.33 -7.06 9.96
CA LEU A 65 13.74 -5.66 9.87
C LEU A 65 12.87 -4.72 10.72
N ALA A 66 11.61 -5.07 10.99
CA ALA A 66 10.66 -4.24 11.72
C ALA A 66 11.14 -3.87 13.14
N PRO A 67 11.75 -4.76 13.96
CA PRO A 67 12.29 -4.36 15.26
C PRO A 67 13.42 -3.32 15.15
N LEU A 68 14.28 -3.46 14.14
CA LEU A 68 15.38 -2.52 13.89
C LEU A 68 14.84 -1.16 13.44
N LEU A 69 13.93 -1.16 12.47
CA LEU A 69 13.33 0.06 11.94
C LEU A 69 12.40 0.74 12.95
N GLY A 70 11.71 -0.02 13.80
CA GLY A 70 10.93 0.51 14.92
C GLY A 70 11.82 1.24 15.92
N ALA A 71 12.95 0.63 16.32
CA ALA A 71 13.92 1.30 17.18
C ALA A 71 14.52 2.56 16.52
N VAL A 72 14.70 2.57 15.19
CA VAL A 72 15.07 3.77 14.43
C VAL A 72 13.94 4.81 14.47
N ALA A 73 12.67 4.42 14.29
CA ALA A 73 11.51 5.31 14.34
C ALA A 73 11.30 5.95 15.71
N ASP A 74 11.69 5.27 16.79
CA ASP A 74 11.63 5.77 18.16
C ASP A 74 12.77 6.75 18.46
N ARG A 75 13.95 6.54 17.85
CA ARG A 75 15.15 7.36 18.10
C ARG A 75 15.31 8.52 17.12
N THR A 76 14.79 8.38 15.90
CA THR A 76 14.86 9.40 14.86
C THR A 76 13.58 10.22 14.85
N GLY A 77 13.69 11.54 14.99
CA GLY A 77 12.51 12.41 15.02
C GLY A 77 11.81 12.54 13.67
N ALA A 78 12.58 12.54 12.57
CA ALA A 78 12.09 12.82 11.22
C ALA A 78 11.48 11.59 10.53
N ARG A 79 10.27 11.21 10.95
CA ARG A 79 9.56 10.02 10.47
C ARG A 79 9.13 10.15 9.01
N LYS A 80 8.76 11.36 8.58
CA LYS A 80 8.37 11.63 7.18
C LYS A 80 9.47 11.27 6.17
N ARG A 81 10.74 11.47 6.53
CA ARG A 81 11.86 11.13 5.63
C ARG A 81 11.95 9.63 5.39
N TRP A 82 11.73 8.84 6.43
CA TRP A 82 11.69 7.38 6.32
C TRP A 82 10.47 6.90 5.54
N ILE A 83 9.30 7.50 5.78
CA ILE A 83 8.10 7.22 4.97
C ILE A 83 8.42 7.47 3.49
N ALA A 84 8.97 8.63 3.13
CA ALA A 84 9.35 8.93 1.74
C ALA A 84 10.39 7.95 1.16
N ALA A 85 11.37 7.54 1.97
CA ALA A 85 12.39 6.58 1.54
C ALA A 85 11.78 5.20 1.21
N PHE A 86 10.81 4.72 2.00
CA PHE A 86 10.12 3.45 1.76
C PHE A 86 8.94 3.57 0.78
N SER A 87 8.40 4.77 0.57
CA SER A 87 7.46 5.07 -0.51
C SER A 87 8.06 4.76 -1.89
N LEU A 88 9.36 4.99 -2.07
CA LEU A 88 10.03 4.75 -3.36
C LEU A 88 10.01 3.27 -3.80
N PRO A 89 10.55 2.31 -3.02
CA PRO A 89 10.45 0.89 -3.37
C PRO A 89 8.99 0.43 -3.42
N PHE A 90 8.09 0.98 -2.59
CA PHE A 90 6.67 0.66 -2.66
C PHE A 90 6.05 1.01 -4.03
N VAL A 91 6.20 2.26 -4.46
CA VAL A 91 5.69 2.77 -5.74
C VAL A 91 6.33 2.05 -6.92
N ILE A 92 7.65 1.82 -6.88
CA ILE A 92 8.38 1.08 -7.92
C ILE A 92 7.87 -0.36 -7.99
N GLY A 93 7.69 -1.03 -6.85
CA GLY A 93 7.16 -2.37 -6.78
C GLY A 93 5.76 -2.46 -7.38
N CYS A 94 4.84 -1.59 -6.96
CA CYS A 94 3.49 -1.53 -7.51
C CYS A 94 3.47 -1.26 -9.01
N ALA A 95 4.20 -0.26 -9.49
CA ALA A 95 4.27 0.05 -10.93
C ALA A 95 4.90 -1.10 -11.73
N GLY A 96 5.92 -1.75 -11.17
CA GLY A 96 6.63 -2.88 -11.78
C GLY A 96 5.76 -4.11 -12.02
N LEU A 97 4.67 -4.30 -11.26
CA LEU A 97 3.71 -5.37 -11.50
C LEU A 97 3.05 -5.32 -12.89
N TRP A 98 3.14 -4.19 -13.59
CA TRP A 98 2.70 -4.07 -14.98
C TRP A 98 3.29 -5.14 -15.90
N ILE A 99 4.49 -5.66 -15.63
CA ILE A 99 5.14 -6.64 -16.53
C ILE A 99 4.51 -8.04 -16.45
N ALA A 100 3.55 -8.27 -15.55
CA ALA A 100 2.95 -9.58 -15.31
C ALA A 100 1.95 -10.00 -16.41
N ALA A 101 2.45 -10.21 -17.62
CA ALA A 101 1.65 -10.74 -18.72
C ALA A 101 1.18 -12.18 -18.43
N PRO A 102 0.08 -12.64 -19.05
CA PRO A 102 -0.32 -14.04 -18.98
C PRO A 102 0.81 -14.96 -19.44
N GLU A 103 0.97 -16.10 -18.76
CA GLU A 103 2.02 -17.11 -19.04
C GLU A 103 3.45 -16.54 -19.02
N ALA A 104 3.69 -15.46 -18.25
CA ALA A 104 5.01 -14.84 -18.20
C ALA A 104 6.07 -15.78 -17.63
N SER A 105 7.22 -15.81 -18.32
CA SER A 105 8.42 -16.51 -17.88
C SER A 105 9.66 -15.67 -18.19
N PRO A 106 10.60 -15.49 -17.24
CA PRO A 106 10.59 -16.04 -15.89
C PRO A 106 9.67 -15.27 -14.91
N LEU A 107 9.20 -15.94 -13.85
CA LEU A 107 8.29 -15.36 -12.84
C LEU A 107 9.00 -14.46 -11.81
N TRP A 108 10.29 -14.68 -11.57
CA TRP A 108 11.01 -14.03 -10.47
C TRP A 108 11.00 -12.49 -10.51
N PRO A 109 11.02 -11.78 -11.66
CA PRO A 109 10.95 -10.32 -11.66
C PRO A 109 9.62 -9.80 -11.12
N ILE A 110 8.50 -10.46 -11.46
CA ILE A 110 7.15 -10.10 -11.00
C ILE A 110 7.07 -10.27 -9.47
N LEU A 111 7.55 -11.42 -8.99
CA LEU A 111 7.57 -11.72 -7.55
C LEU A 111 8.51 -10.77 -6.79
N ALA A 112 9.65 -10.38 -7.39
CA ALA A 112 10.56 -9.41 -6.79
C ALA A 112 9.90 -8.02 -6.67
N PHE A 113 9.16 -7.56 -7.69
CA PHE A 113 8.38 -6.32 -7.60
C PHE A 113 7.28 -6.40 -6.54
N PHE A 114 6.59 -7.54 -6.44
CA PHE A 114 5.61 -7.76 -5.38
C PHE A 114 6.24 -7.69 -3.99
N VAL A 115 7.35 -8.40 -3.76
CA VAL A 115 8.05 -8.39 -2.47
C VAL A 115 8.58 -6.98 -2.15
N LEU A 116 9.12 -6.27 -3.14
CA LEU A 116 9.57 -4.89 -2.98
C LEU A 116 8.42 -3.96 -2.57
N ALA A 117 7.25 -4.11 -3.22
CA ALA A 117 6.04 -3.36 -2.87
C ALA A 117 5.57 -3.68 -1.45
N TYR A 118 5.49 -4.97 -1.11
CA TYR A 118 5.05 -5.47 0.20
C TYR A 118 5.92 -4.94 1.33
N VAL A 119 7.24 -5.09 1.21
CA VAL A 119 8.19 -4.63 2.22
C VAL A 119 8.14 -3.10 2.35
N GLY A 120 8.07 -2.40 1.20
CA GLY A 120 7.92 -0.94 1.16
C GLY A 120 6.65 -0.47 1.88
N SER A 121 5.49 -1.05 1.58
CA SER A 121 4.22 -0.67 2.19
C SER A 121 4.24 -0.87 3.70
N GLU A 122 4.68 -2.05 4.16
CA GLU A 122 4.75 -2.38 5.59
C GLU A 122 5.64 -1.40 6.35
N PHE A 123 6.81 -1.04 5.80
CA PHE A 123 7.69 -0.08 6.46
C PHE A 123 7.12 1.33 6.47
N THR A 124 6.45 1.76 5.40
CA THR A 124 5.77 3.07 5.44
C THR A 124 4.69 3.12 6.53
N LEU A 125 3.96 2.03 6.76
CA LEU A 125 2.97 1.90 7.82
C LEU A 125 3.62 1.88 9.21
N ILE A 126 4.74 1.19 9.40
CA ILE A 126 5.49 1.22 10.67
C ILE A 126 5.85 2.65 11.07
N PHE A 127 6.44 3.43 10.15
CA PHE A 127 6.82 4.81 10.45
C PHE A 127 5.61 5.73 10.60
N SER A 128 4.52 5.51 9.85
CA SER A 128 3.26 6.24 10.03
C SER A 128 2.65 5.97 11.42
N ASN A 129 2.58 4.70 11.83
CA ASN A 129 2.07 4.31 13.15
C ASN A 129 2.91 4.89 14.30
N ALA A 130 4.22 5.04 14.11
CA ALA A 130 5.07 5.71 15.07
C ALA A 130 4.69 7.20 15.28
N MET A 131 4.05 7.86 14.30
CA MET A 131 3.57 9.25 14.42
C MET A 131 2.37 9.39 15.36
N LEU A 132 1.57 8.34 15.53
CA LEU A 132 0.29 8.36 16.25
C LEU A 132 0.35 8.98 17.65
N PRO A 133 1.34 8.66 18.53
CA PRO A 133 1.41 9.27 19.87
C PRO A 133 1.58 10.79 19.87
N GLY A 134 2.06 11.39 18.77
CA GLY A 134 2.24 12.83 18.62
C GLY A 134 1.02 13.56 18.06
N LEU A 135 -0.05 12.86 17.72
CA LEU A 135 -1.23 13.43 17.06
C LEU A 135 -2.28 13.99 18.03
N GLY A 136 -2.19 13.66 19.32
CA GLY A 136 -3.14 14.13 20.32
C GLY A 136 -2.92 13.50 21.69
N PRO A 137 -3.74 13.89 22.68
CA PRO A 137 -3.61 13.38 24.04
C PRO A 137 -3.94 11.89 24.11
N ARG A 138 -3.33 11.16 25.06
CA ARG A 138 -3.48 9.69 25.22
C ARG A 138 -4.93 9.19 25.19
N ARG A 139 -5.88 9.96 25.73
CA ARG A 139 -7.33 9.62 25.73
C ARG A 139 -7.98 9.59 24.34
N GLU A 140 -7.39 10.28 23.37
CA GLU A 140 -7.91 10.42 22.00
C GLU A 140 -7.23 9.48 21.00
N ILE A 141 -6.06 8.93 21.36
CA ILE A 141 -5.25 8.06 20.48
C ILE A 141 -6.05 6.86 19.97
N GLY A 142 -6.83 6.20 20.83
CA GLY A 142 -7.67 5.07 20.43
C GLY A 142 -8.72 5.47 19.38
N ARG A 143 -9.35 6.65 19.55
CA ARG A 143 -10.34 7.18 18.60
C ARG A 143 -9.70 7.59 17.28
N ILE A 144 -8.53 8.24 17.33
CA ILE A 144 -7.76 8.62 16.14
C ILE A 144 -7.35 7.38 15.34
N SER A 145 -6.75 6.39 16.00
CA SER A 145 -6.34 5.14 15.36
C SER A 145 -7.53 4.39 14.74
N GLY A 146 -8.61 4.20 15.50
CA GLY A 146 -9.80 3.51 15.00
C GLY A 146 -10.47 4.22 13.82
N SER A 147 -10.49 5.56 13.82
CA SER A 147 -11.03 6.34 12.70
C SER A 147 -10.11 6.29 11.48
N GLY A 148 -8.79 6.27 11.67
CA GLY A 148 -7.80 6.07 10.60
C GLY A 148 -7.97 4.72 9.93
N TRP A 149 -8.08 3.64 10.72
CA TRP A 149 -8.36 2.30 10.23
C TRP A 149 -9.67 2.21 9.44
N ALA A 150 -10.75 2.79 9.96
CA ALA A 150 -12.05 2.81 9.25
C ALA A 150 -11.96 3.57 7.92
N LEU A 151 -11.28 4.73 7.90
CA LEU A 151 -11.05 5.50 6.67
C LEU A 151 -10.19 4.71 5.68
N GLY A 152 -9.16 4.01 6.15
CA GLY A 152 -8.35 3.10 5.34
C GLY A 152 -9.20 2.05 4.64
N TYR A 153 -10.00 1.27 5.39
CA TYR A 153 -10.88 0.26 4.81
C TYR A 153 -11.86 0.85 3.79
N ALA A 154 -12.44 2.02 4.07
CA ALA A 154 -13.27 2.72 3.10
C ALA A 154 -12.49 3.03 1.81
N GLY A 155 -11.22 3.46 1.92
CA GLY A 155 -10.35 3.69 0.77
C GLY A 155 -10.10 2.44 -0.07
N GLY A 156 -9.86 1.30 0.57
CA GLY A 156 -9.72 0.03 -0.13
C GLY A 156 -10.99 -0.39 -0.87
N LEU A 157 -12.16 -0.25 -0.24
CA LEU A 157 -13.45 -0.55 -0.87
C LEU A 157 -13.76 0.39 -2.04
N VAL A 158 -13.46 1.69 -1.89
CA VAL A 158 -13.64 2.68 -2.97
C VAL A 158 -12.71 2.36 -4.13
N ALA A 159 -11.43 2.07 -3.87
CA ALA A 159 -10.48 1.69 -4.90
C ALA A 159 -10.92 0.41 -5.64
N LEU A 160 -11.43 -0.58 -4.92
CA LEU A 160 -11.97 -1.81 -5.51
C LEU A 160 -13.18 -1.53 -6.39
N ALA A 161 -14.16 -0.76 -5.89
CA ALA A 161 -15.33 -0.38 -6.66
C ALA A 161 -14.93 0.36 -7.95
N LEU A 162 -13.97 1.29 -7.88
CA LEU A 162 -13.47 2.01 -9.05
C LEU A 162 -12.81 1.08 -10.06
N VAL A 163 -11.96 0.15 -9.62
CA VAL A 163 -11.31 -0.82 -10.51
C VAL A 163 -12.34 -1.71 -11.19
N LEU A 164 -13.31 -2.26 -10.46
CA LEU A 164 -14.34 -3.13 -11.04
C LEU A 164 -15.32 -2.38 -11.94
N ALA A 165 -15.58 -1.10 -11.66
CA ALA A 165 -16.47 -0.27 -12.47
C ALA A 165 -15.79 0.27 -13.74
N LEU A 166 -14.47 0.49 -13.73
CA LEU A 166 -13.78 1.22 -14.80
C LEU A 166 -12.73 0.40 -15.57
N LEU A 167 -12.08 -0.57 -14.93
CA LEU A 167 -10.96 -1.30 -15.54
C LEU A 167 -11.31 -2.77 -15.82
N THR A 168 -11.94 -3.46 -14.88
CA THR A 168 -12.14 -4.92 -14.96
C THR A 168 -13.48 -5.27 -15.63
N PRO A 169 -13.50 -6.11 -16.67
CA PRO A 169 -14.73 -6.65 -17.23
C PRO A 169 -15.53 -7.46 -16.20
N ALA A 170 -16.85 -7.41 -16.31
CA ALA A 170 -17.74 -8.27 -15.52
C ALA A 170 -17.54 -9.74 -15.92
N PRO A 171 -17.66 -10.69 -14.98
CA PRO A 171 -17.55 -12.12 -15.30
C PRO A 171 -18.50 -12.52 -16.44
N GLY A 172 -17.93 -13.11 -17.51
CA GLY A 172 -18.71 -13.58 -18.67
C GLY A 172 -19.09 -12.49 -19.68
N GLY A 173 -18.55 -11.28 -19.58
CA GLY A 173 -18.78 -10.18 -20.53
C GLY A 173 -17.51 -9.41 -20.89
N THR A 174 -17.63 -8.49 -21.85
CA THR A 174 -16.54 -7.58 -22.27
C THR A 174 -16.62 -6.20 -21.63
N ARG A 175 -17.75 -5.89 -20.97
CA ARG A 175 -18.00 -4.61 -20.32
C ARG A 175 -17.77 -4.70 -18.83
N THR A 176 -17.37 -3.60 -18.22
CA THR A 176 -17.19 -3.47 -16.77
C THR A 176 -18.52 -3.61 -16.02
N LEU A 177 -18.47 -3.66 -14.68
CA LEU A 177 -19.70 -3.67 -13.86
C LEU A 177 -20.58 -2.43 -14.06
N ALA A 178 -20.02 -1.32 -14.56
CA ALA A 178 -20.76 -0.11 -14.89
C ALA A 178 -21.35 -0.12 -16.32
N GLY A 179 -21.17 -1.22 -17.07
CA GLY A 179 -21.62 -1.32 -18.46
C GLY A 179 -20.78 -0.52 -19.45
N LEU A 180 -19.56 -0.11 -19.07
CA LEU A 180 -18.62 0.63 -19.90
C LEU A 180 -17.62 -0.33 -20.56
N ASP A 181 -17.04 0.07 -21.69
CA ASP A 181 -15.81 -0.57 -22.15
C ASP A 181 -14.67 -0.21 -21.18
N PRO A 182 -13.70 -1.11 -20.93
CA PRO A 182 -12.55 -0.82 -20.06
C PRO A 182 -11.88 0.50 -20.43
N VAL A 183 -11.78 1.40 -19.45
CA VAL A 183 -11.14 2.70 -19.64
C VAL A 183 -9.69 2.47 -20.09
N PHE A 184 -9.19 3.33 -20.96
CA PHE A 184 -7.87 3.22 -21.62
C PHE A 184 -7.74 2.11 -22.67
N GLY A 185 -8.83 1.42 -23.03
CA GLY A 185 -8.80 0.40 -24.08
C GLY A 185 -8.02 -0.84 -23.68
N LEU A 186 -8.00 -1.17 -22.40
CA LEU A 186 -7.25 -2.30 -21.85
C LEU A 186 -7.80 -3.63 -22.39
N SER A 187 -6.89 -4.48 -22.84
CA SER A 187 -7.16 -5.81 -23.38
C SER A 187 -7.22 -6.85 -22.27
N ASP A 188 -8.41 -7.43 -22.07
CA ASP A 188 -8.61 -8.56 -21.16
C ASP A 188 -7.80 -9.79 -21.58
N ALA A 189 -7.65 -10.01 -22.89
CA ALA A 189 -6.84 -11.10 -23.43
C ALA A 189 -5.37 -11.02 -22.99
N LEU A 190 -4.84 -9.81 -22.82
CA LEU A 190 -3.48 -9.52 -22.37
C LEU A 190 -3.37 -9.33 -20.84
N GLY A 191 -4.46 -9.56 -20.10
CA GLY A 191 -4.53 -9.39 -18.65
C GLY A 191 -4.34 -7.95 -18.17
N GLU A 192 -4.48 -6.97 -19.08
CA GLU A 192 -4.14 -5.58 -18.82
C GLU A 192 -4.96 -4.92 -17.70
N PRO A 193 -6.28 -5.19 -17.56
CA PRO A 193 -7.05 -4.69 -16.41
C PRO A 193 -6.45 -5.04 -15.05
N ALA A 194 -6.07 -6.31 -14.87
CA ALA A 194 -5.49 -6.78 -13.62
C ALA A 194 -4.05 -6.26 -13.41
N ARG A 195 -3.27 -6.15 -14.48
CA ARG A 195 -1.91 -5.57 -14.44
C ARG A 195 -1.93 -4.08 -14.13
N ALA A 196 -2.92 -3.35 -14.64
CA ALA A 196 -3.09 -1.91 -14.43
C ALA A 196 -3.35 -1.54 -12.96
N VAL A 197 -3.86 -2.47 -12.15
CA VAL A 197 -4.02 -2.29 -10.70
C VAL A 197 -2.71 -1.93 -10.01
N GLY A 198 -1.57 -2.44 -10.49
CA GLY A 198 -0.25 -2.10 -9.96
C GLY A 198 0.05 -0.61 -10.08
N PRO A 199 0.21 -0.07 -11.32
CA PRO A 199 0.37 1.36 -11.56
C PRO A 199 -0.75 2.23 -10.98
N ALA A 200 -2.01 1.77 -11.00
CA ALA A 200 -3.12 2.50 -10.39
C ALA A 200 -2.97 2.64 -8.87
N SER A 201 -2.55 1.58 -8.17
CA SER A 201 -2.26 1.63 -6.72
C SER A 201 -1.07 2.55 -6.43
N ALA A 202 -0.04 2.52 -7.27
CA ALA A 202 1.11 3.42 -7.15
C ALA A 202 0.69 4.90 -7.29
N LEU A 203 -0.12 5.21 -8.30
CA LEU A 203 -0.64 6.57 -8.51
C LEU A 203 -1.56 7.01 -7.37
N TRP A 204 -2.47 6.13 -6.93
CA TRP A 204 -3.35 6.39 -5.80
C TRP A 204 -2.54 6.73 -4.54
N TYR A 205 -1.54 5.92 -4.24
CA TYR A 205 -0.65 6.16 -3.11
C TYR A 205 0.05 7.52 -3.20
N LEU A 206 0.65 7.85 -4.35
CA LEU A 206 1.34 9.13 -4.54
C LEU A 206 0.41 10.34 -4.32
N VAL A 207 -0.84 10.27 -4.79
CA VAL A 207 -1.83 11.34 -4.64
C VAL A 207 -2.28 11.46 -3.19
N PHE A 208 -2.67 10.35 -2.56
CA PHE A 208 -3.30 10.37 -1.24
C PHE A 208 -2.31 10.34 -0.07
N ALA A 209 -1.04 9.99 -0.30
CA ALA A 209 0.01 10.14 0.71
C ALA A 209 0.51 11.58 0.84
N LEU A 210 0.31 12.43 -0.18
CA LEU A 210 0.80 13.81 -0.20
C LEU A 210 0.34 14.64 1.02
N PRO A 211 -0.93 14.59 1.45
CA PRO A 211 -1.37 15.32 2.63
C PRO A 211 -0.58 14.99 3.90
N LEU A 212 -0.14 13.74 4.10
CA LEU A 212 0.71 13.39 5.25
C LEU A 212 2.01 14.19 5.23
N PHE A 213 2.68 14.27 4.08
CA PHE A 213 3.94 15.01 3.96
C PHE A 213 3.76 16.51 4.19
N LEU A 214 2.65 17.08 3.71
CA LEU A 214 2.37 18.51 3.80
C LEU A 214 1.85 18.95 5.17
N PHE A 215 1.00 18.15 5.82
CA PHE A 215 0.18 18.62 6.94
C PHE A 215 0.33 17.81 8.23
N ALA A 216 0.71 16.52 8.18
CA ALA A 216 0.88 15.75 9.41
C ALA A 216 2.05 16.33 10.24
N PRO A 217 1.95 16.43 11.57
CA PRO A 217 3.07 16.89 12.39
C PRO A 217 4.21 15.85 12.32
N ASP A 218 5.45 16.32 12.12
CA ASP A 218 6.64 15.49 12.25
C ASP A 218 7.26 15.68 13.64
N THR A 219 7.89 14.65 14.18
CA THR A 219 8.47 14.71 15.52
C THR A 219 9.76 15.52 15.49
N ALA A 220 9.93 16.47 16.41
CA ALA A 220 11.21 17.16 16.55
C ALA A 220 12.33 16.13 16.82
N PRO A 221 13.56 16.32 16.30
CA PRO A 221 14.69 15.45 16.61
C PRO A 221 14.85 15.34 18.13
N ALA A 222 14.89 14.12 18.67
CA ALA A 222 15.27 13.93 20.07
C ALA A 222 16.62 14.61 20.30
N ALA A 223 16.73 15.36 21.41
CA ALA A 223 17.94 16.10 21.77
C ALA A 223 19.18 15.20 21.65
N ARG A 224 20.25 15.73 21.05
CA ARG A 224 21.51 15.00 20.79
C ARG A 224 22.00 14.33 22.08
N LEU A 225 22.22 13.02 22.03
CA LEU A 225 22.97 12.27 23.05
C LEU A 225 24.40 12.83 23.09
N GLY A 226 24.79 13.44 24.21
CA GLY A 226 26.18 13.91 24.42
C GLY A 226 26.37 15.18 25.25
N ALA A 227 25.52 15.46 26.23
CA ALA A 227 25.81 16.48 27.25
C ALA A 227 25.61 15.87 28.64
N ALA A 228 26.61 15.10 29.07
CA ALA A 228 26.85 14.74 30.46
C ALA A 228 28.36 14.61 30.64
#